data_AF-A0A671QHP9-F1
#
_entry.id   AF-A0A671QHP9-F1
#
_cell.length_a   1.000
_cell.length_b   1.000
_cell.length_c   1.000
_cell.angle_alpha   90.00
_cell.angle_beta   90.00
_cell.angle_gamma   90.00
#
_symmetry.space_group_name_H-M   'P 1'
#
loop_
_entity.id
_entity.type
_entity.pdbx_description
1 polymer ?
#
loop_
_entity_poly.entity_id
_entity_poly.type
_entity_poly.pdbx_seq_one_letter_code
_entity_poly.pdbx_strand_id
1 'polypeptide(L)'
;SHEDDKPPNPVSFSFTVPKKEISMVPDMGKWKRSQMKTGPFAEHSNQLWNISAVPSWSKVNQGLIRMYKAECLEKFPVIQHFKFGSLLSIQPVKP
;
A
#
# COMPACT_ATOMS: atom_id res chain seq x y z
N SER A 1 -36.70 25.40 12.80
CA SER A 1 -37.15 24.33 11.90
C SER A 1 -36.29 24.36 10.65
N HIS A 2 -35.39 23.38 10.54
CA HIS A 2 -34.75 22.88 9.31
C HIS A 2 -33.77 23.85 8.60
N GLU A 3 -32.53 23.55 8.19
CA GLU A 3 -31.56 22.44 8.17
C GLU A 3 -30.21 23.18 7.87
N ASP A 4 -29.03 22.94 8.43
CA ASP A 4 -28.25 21.70 8.62
C ASP A 4 -28.35 20.69 7.47
N ASP A 5 -27.83 21.03 6.28
CA ASP A 5 -26.89 20.17 5.52
C ASP A 5 -26.37 20.91 4.26
N LYS A 6 -25.19 21.53 4.35
CA LYS A 6 -24.39 21.82 3.15
C LYS A 6 -23.13 20.97 3.27
N PRO A 7 -22.91 19.98 2.38
CA PRO A 7 -21.71 19.16 2.46
C PRO A 7 -20.48 20.07 2.38
N PRO A 8 -19.46 19.85 3.22
CA PRO A 8 -18.22 20.61 3.11
C PRO A 8 -17.66 20.36 1.71
N ASN A 9 -17.40 21.46 1.01
CA ASN A 9 -16.77 21.49 -0.31
C ASN A 9 -15.61 20.47 -0.33
N PRO A 10 -15.52 19.54 -1.30
CA PRO A 10 -14.36 18.66 -1.37
C PRO A 10 -13.16 19.56 -1.64
N VAL A 11 -12.34 19.76 -0.59
CA VAL A 11 -11.06 20.43 -0.71
C VAL A 11 -10.28 19.59 -1.71
N SER A 12 -10.18 20.09 -2.94
CA SER A 12 -9.34 19.55 -3.99
C SER A 12 -7.91 19.66 -3.49
N PHE A 13 -7.47 18.65 -2.75
CA PHE A 13 -6.08 18.51 -2.36
C PHE A 13 -5.35 17.97 -3.59
N SER A 14 -5.06 18.84 -4.54
CA SER A 14 -4.11 18.58 -5.61
C SER A 14 -2.71 18.55 -5.00
N PHE A 15 -2.36 17.40 -4.42
CA PHE A 15 -1.01 17.14 -3.90
C PHE A 15 -0.05 17.01 -5.08
N THR A 16 0.63 18.10 -5.43
CA THR A 16 1.77 18.07 -6.35
C THR A 16 3.03 17.73 -5.54
N VAL A 17 3.57 16.53 -5.76
CA VAL A 17 4.72 16.00 -5.02
C VAL A 17 6.03 16.64 -5.50
N PRO A 18 6.89 17.16 -4.59
CA PRO A 18 8.23 17.66 -4.94
C PRO A 18 9.12 16.53 -5.49
N LYS A 19 9.78 16.77 -6.63
CA LYS A 19 10.50 15.76 -7.43
C LYS A 19 11.89 15.35 -6.94
N LYS A 20 12.32 15.70 -5.73
CA LYS A 20 13.67 15.37 -5.25
C LYS A 20 13.57 14.89 -3.79
N GLU A 21 14.17 13.74 -3.52
CA GLU A 21 14.15 12.94 -2.28
C GLU A 21 12.89 12.07 -2.04
N ILE A 22 12.99 10.82 -2.52
CA ILE A 22 12.37 9.60 -1.99
C ILE A 22 10.86 9.73 -1.67
N SER A 23 10.03 9.65 -2.72
CA SER A 23 8.66 9.17 -2.60
C SER A 23 8.60 7.78 -3.25
N MET A 24 7.98 6.80 -2.61
CA MET A 24 7.95 5.40 -3.08
C MET A 24 7.07 5.18 -4.34
N VAL A 25 6.54 6.24 -4.94
CA VAL A 25 5.51 6.18 -5.99
C VAL A 25 6.04 6.45 -7.42
N PRO A 26 7.02 7.35 -7.68
CA PRO A 26 7.61 7.52 -9.01
C PRO A 26 8.53 6.37 -9.44
N ASP A 27 9.07 5.60 -8.49
CA ASP A 27 9.85 4.39 -8.79
C ASP A 27 8.97 3.27 -9.33
N MET A 28 7.67 3.26 -9.03
CA MET A 28 6.74 2.31 -9.65
C MET A 28 6.65 2.54 -11.17
N GLY A 29 6.72 3.80 -11.64
CA GLY A 29 6.78 4.13 -13.06
C GLY A 29 8.11 3.76 -13.73
N LYS A 30 9.22 3.80 -12.98
CA LYS A 30 10.51 3.25 -13.40
C LYS A 30 10.55 1.72 -13.33
N TRP A 31 9.76 1.08 -12.46
CA TRP A 31 9.61 -0.37 -12.34
C TRP A 31 8.66 -0.96 -13.40
N LYS A 32 7.66 -0.17 -13.83
CA LYS A 32 6.79 -0.46 -14.98
C LYS A 32 7.56 -0.47 -16.30
N ARG A 33 8.65 0.33 -16.39
CA ARG A 33 9.73 0.06 -17.35
C ARG A 33 10.54 -1.09 -16.77
N SER A 34 10.41 -2.24 -17.39
CA SER A 34 10.92 -3.50 -16.90
C SER A 34 12.47 -3.51 -16.94
N GLN A 35 13.13 -2.81 -16.01
CA GLN A 35 14.60 -2.75 -15.92
C GLN A 35 15.19 -4.03 -15.29
N MET A 36 14.35 -4.82 -14.61
CA MET A 36 14.75 -6.07 -13.92
C MET A 36 14.21 -7.34 -14.57
N LYS A 37 13.17 -7.25 -15.41
CA LYS A 37 12.52 -8.39 -16.08
C LYS A 37 12.13 -7.93 -17.48
N THR A 38 12.09 -8.81 -18.47
CA THR A 38 11.72 -8.46 -19.85
C THR A 38 10.37 -9.10 -20.17
N GLY A 39 9.55 -8.47 -21.03
CA GLY A 39 8.24 -8.99 -21.44
C GLY A 39 7.03 -8.26 -20.83
N PRO A 40 5.80 -8.62 -21.21
CA PRO A 40 4.57 -8.00 -20.72
C PRO A 40 4.45 -8.02 -19.19
N PHE A 41 4.02 -6.91 -18.60
CA PHE A 41 3.88 -6.76 -17.14
C PHE A 41 2.96 -7.82 -16.51
N ALA A 42 1.92 -8.24 -17.23
CA ALA A 42 1.00 -9.28 -16.78
C ALA A 42 1.70 -10.65 -16.59
N GLU A 43 2.73 -10.95 -17.36
CA GLU A 43 3.43 -12.24 -17.30
C GLU A 43 4.37 -12.32 -16.10
N HIS A 44 5.08 -11.24 -15.80
CA HIS A 44 6.10 -11.24 -14.74
C HIS A 44 5.64 -10.66 -13.41
N SER A 45 4.49 -9.96 -13.39
CA SER A 45 3.92 -9.26 -12.22
C SER A 45 2.39 -9.40 -12.15
N ASN A 46 1.88 -10.60 -12.43
CA ASN A 46 0.44 -10.90 -12.55
C ASN A 46 -0.41 -10.40 -11.35
N GLN A 47 0.06 -10.56 -10.11
CA GLN A 47 -0.66 -10.07 -8.93
C GLN A 47 -0.86 -8.55 -8.95
N LEU A 48 0.19 -7.80 -9.30
CA LEU A 48 0.14 -6.35 -9.41
C LEU A 48 -0.68 -5.91 -10.62
N TRP A 49 -0.65 -6.68 -11.70
CA TRP A 49 -1.51 -6.46 -12.87
C TRP A 49 -2.99 -6.55 -12.47
N ASN A 50 -3.39 -7.60 -11.74
CA ASN A 50 -4.76 -7.75 -11.27
C ASN A 50 -5.18 -6.65 -10.29
N ILE A 51 -4.29 -6.21 -9.39
CA ILE A 51 -4.57 -5.09 -8.47
C ILE A 51 -4.75 -3.78 -9.25
N SER A 52 -4.04 -3.59 -10.36
CA SER A 52 -4.17 -2.39 -11.18
C SER A 52 -5.54 -2.23 -11.85
N ALA A 53 -6.33 -3.29 -11.94
CA ALA A 53 -7.72 -3.25 -12.44
C ALA A 53 -8.73 -2.77 -11.38
N VAL A 54 -8.33 -2.59 -10.12
CA VAL A 54 -9.21 -2.11 -9.05
C VAL A 54 -9.40 -0.59 -9.18
N PRO A 55 -10.63 -0.09 -9.37
CA PRO A 55 -10.86 1.31 -9.75
C PRO A 55 -10.75 2.31 -8.59
N SER A 56 -10.60 1.83 -7.34
CA SER A 56 -10.56 2.68 -6.14
C SER A 56 -9.31 2.42 -5.34
N TRP A 57 -8.52 3.47 -5.13
CA TRP A 57 -7.33 3.42 -4.27
C TRP A 57 -7.64 3.04 -2.83
N SER A 58 -8.82 3.40 -2.32
CA SER A 58 -9.27 2.96 -0.98
C SER A 58 -9.42 1.43 -0.93
N LYS A 59 -9.99 0.83 -1.98
CA LYS A 59 -10.10 -0.64 -2.08
C LYS A 59 -8.74 -1.31 -2.27
N VAL A 60 -7.85 -0.71 -3.05
CA VAL A 60 -6.46 -1.19 -3.21
C VAL A 60 -5.75 -1.20 -1.85
N ASN A 61 -5.78 -0.09 -1.11
CA ASN A 61 -5.13 0.01 0.20
C ASN A 61 -5.70 -1.01 1.20
N GLN A 62 -7.02 -1.15 1.27
CA GLN A 62 -7.65 -2.16 2.12
C GLN A 62 -7.22 -3.59 1.74
N GLY A 63 -7.17 -3.90 0.45
CA GLY A 63 -6.71 -5.19 -0.06
C GLY A 63 -5.25 -5.46 0.29
N LEU A 64 -4.37 -4.48 0.08
CA LEU A 64 -2.94 -4.59 0.37
C LEU A 64 -2.67 -4.74 1.87
N ILE A 65 -3.41 -4.04 2.75
CA ILE A 65 -3.28 -4.21 4.20
C ILE A 65 -3.66 -5.64 4.61
N ARG A 66 -4.75 -6.19 4.07
CA ARG A 66 -5.19 -7.58 4.36
C ARG A 66 -4.17 -8.58 3.83
N MET A 67 -3.69 -8.39 2.61
CA MET A 67 -2.66 -9.25 2.01
C MET A 67 -1.35 -9.20 2.80
N TYR A 68 -0.92 -8.03 3.28
CA TYR A 68 0.28 -7.89 4.11
C TYR A 68 0.17 -8.66 5.43
N LYS A 69 -1.00 -8.60 6.09
CA LYS A 69 -1.24 -9.41 7.29
C LYS A 69 -1.08 -10.90 6.99
N ALA A 70 -1.79 -11.40 5.98
CA ALA A 70 -1.81 -12.83 5.65
C ALA A 70 -0.48 -13.36 5.10
N GLU A 71 0.15 -12.63 4.17
CA GLU A 71 1.32 -13.11 3.43
C GLU A 71 2.66 -12.72 4.05
N CYS A 72 2.68 -11.75 4.97
CA CYS A 72 3.90 -11.32 5.64
C CYS A 72 3.85 -11.58 7.15
N LEU A 73 2.87 -11.00 7.87
CA LEU A 73 2.85 -11.06 9.34
C LEU A 73 2.47 -12.45 9.86
N GLU A 74 1.52 -13.12 9.21
CA GLU A 74 1.00 -14.44 9.60
C GLU A 74 1.78 -15.60 8.95
N LYS A 75 2.80 -15.29 8.13
CA LYS A 75 3.59 -16.29 7.41
C LYS A 75 4.90 -16.55 8.14
N PHE A 76 4.99 -17.68 8.84
CA PHE A 76 6.15 -18.01 9.69
C PHE A 76 7.51 -17.85 8.97
N PRO A 77 7.73 -18.37 7.75
CA PRO A 77 9.01 -18.18 7.05
C PRO A 77 9.40 -16.71 6.80
N VAL A 78 8.43 -15.80 6.77
CA VAL A 78 8.64 -14.37 6.58
C VAL A 78 8.91 -13.69 7.92
N ILE A 79 8.05 -13.94 8.92
CA ILE A 79 8.11 -13.22 10.21
C ILE A 79 9.15 -13.81 11.19
N GLN A 80 9.68 -15.01 10.96
CA GLN A 80 10.60 -15.70 11.88
C GLN A 80 11.85 -14.89 12.26
N HIS A 81 12.27 -13.95 11.41
CA HIS A 81 13.43 -13.10 11.65
C HIS A 81 13.10 -11.77 12.34
N PHE A 82 11.84 -11.54 12.69
CA PHE A 82 11.41 -10.34 13.41
C PHE A 82 11.98 -10.33 14.83
N LYS A 83 12.66 -9.24 15.19
CA LYS A 83 13.30 -9.10 16.49
C LYS A 83 12.37 -8.37 17.46
N PHE A 84 12.24 -8.93 18.65
CA PHE A 84 11.52 -8.32 19.76
C PHE A 84 12.50 -7.79 20.80
N GLY A 85 12.15 -6.69 21.45
CA GLY A 85 12.96 -6.01 22.44
C GLY A 85 12.10 -5.11 23.32
N SER A 86 12.70 -4.11 23.97
CA SER A 86 11.96 -3.19 24.83
C SER A 86 10.98 -2.29 24.07
N LEU A 87 11.32 -1.87 22.85
CA LEU A 87 10.47 -1.01 22.00
C LEU A 87 9.33 -1.77 21.32
N LEU A 88 9.62 -2.98 20.84
CA LEU A 88 8.67 -3.88 20.19
C LEU A 88 8.62 -5.16 21.01
N SER A 89 7.81 -5.12 22.06
CA SER A 89 7.69 -6.22 23.01
C SER A 89 6.88 -7.38 22.43
N ILE A 90 7.30 -8.61 22.72
CA ILE A 90 6.52 -9.82 22.43
C ILE A 90 5.41 -10.08 23.46
N GLN A 91 5.38 -9.29 24.54
CA GLN A 91 4.36 -9.46 25.57
C GLN A 91 2.96 -9.17 25.01
N PRO A 92 1.93 -9.86 25.51
CA PRO A 92 0.56 -9.62 25.11
C PRO A 92 0.19 -8.14 25.22
N VAL A 93 -0.46 -7.61 24.18
CA VAL A 93 -0.92 -6.21 24.15
C VAL A 93 -1.97 -6.04 25.24
N LYS A 94 -1.80 -5.00 26.08
CA LYS A 94 -2.82 -4.61 27.06
C LYS A 94 -4.03 -4.08 26.28
N PRO A 95 -5.26 -4.49 26.64
CA PRO A 95 -6.47 -3.99 26.00
C PRO A 95 -6.63 -2.48 26.15
#